data_AF-A0A5P8WG57-F1
#
_entry.id   AF-A0A5P8WG57-F1
#
_cell.length_a   1.000
_cell.length_b   1.000
_cell.length_c   1.000
_cell.angle_alpha   90.00
_cell.angle_beta   90.00
_cell.angle_gamma   90.00
#
_symmetry.space_group_name_H-M   'P 1'
#
loop_
_entity.id
_entity.type
_entity.pdbx_description
1 polymer ?
#
loop_
_entity_poly.entity_id
_entity_poly.type
_entity_poly.pdbx_seq_one_letter_code
_entity_poly.pdbx_strand_id
1 'polypeptide(L)'
;MIQQITPLETQKVLDLCSGIGGFTLGHLISGGFETVAFCEINHYCQQVLNLRFPQIPIISDIHDITVESLCRVGVKEIDGIIAGLPCPPKQFAIRNSQLLIRSKRHESKY
;
A
#
# COMPACT_ATOMS: atom_id res chain seq x y z
N MET A 1 22.46 32.12 6.58
CA MET A 1 22.27 30.70 6.96
C MET A 1 21.64 30.02 5.76
N ILE A 2 22.48 29.49 4.86
CA ILE A 2 22.04 28.83 3.62
C ILE A 2 21.54 27.44 4.02
N GLN A 3 20.24 27.17 3.84
CA GLN A 3 19.70 25.84 4.04
C GLN A 3 20.39 24.90 3.04
N GLN A 4 21.07 23.89 3.58
CA GLN A 4 21.61 22.80 2.77
C GLN A 4 20.44 22.17 2.02
N ILE A 5 20.44 22.32 0.70
CA ILE A 5 19.63 21.48 -0.17
C ILE A 5 20.30 20.10 -0.09
N THR A 6 19.80 19.24 0.79
CA THR A 6 20.13 17.81 0.70
C THR A 6 19.72 17.35 -0.70
N PRO A 7 20.55 16.54 -1.39
CA PRO A 7 20.07 15.77 -2.53
C PRO A 7 18.77 15.09 -2.09
N LEU A 8 17.74 15.13 -2.93
CA LEU A 8 16.48 14.47 -2.61
C LEU A 8 16.78 12.97 -2.55
N GLU A 9 17.10 12.45 -1.38
CA GLU A 9 17.19 11.01 -1.19
C GLU A 9 15.82 10.43 -1.54
N THR A 10 15.83 9.40 -2.39
CA THR A 10 14.61 8.73 -2.82
C THR A 10 14.02 8.01 -1.62
N GLN A 11 12.84 8.42 -1.19
CA GLN A 11 12.19 7.81 -0.04
C GLN A 11 11.67 6.42 -0.40
N LYS A 12 12.02 5.43 0.41
CA LYS A 12 11.59 4.03 0.26
C LYS A 12 10.16 3.89 0.73
N VAL A 13 9.27 3.52 -0.18
CA VAL A 13 7.83 3.44 0.08
C VAL A 13 7.33 2.01 -0.06
N LEU A 14 6.57 1.55 0.94
CA LEU A 14 5.77 0.33 0.86
C LEU A 14 4.39 0.69 0.29
N ASP A 15 4.03 0.08 -0.84
CA ASP A 15 2.74 0.28 -1.52
C ASP A 15 1.77 -0.85 -1.10
N LEU A 16 0.71 -0.52 -0.37
CA LEU A 16 -0.29 -1.47 0.15
C LEU A 16 -1.63 -1.36 -0.59
N CYS A 17 -2.28 -2.50 -0.80
CA CYS A 17 -3.49 -2.59 -1.63
C CYS A 17 -3.25 -1.92 -2.99
N SER A 18 -2.13 -2.29 -3.63
CA SER A 18 -1.51 -1.55 -4.72
C SER A 18 -2.33 -1.53 -6.01
N GLY A 19 -3.32 -2.43 -6.13
CA GLY A 19 -4.05 -2.66 -7.37
C GLY A 19 -3.07 -2.92 -8.50
N ILE A 20 -3.17 -2.12 -9.57
CA ILE A 20 -2.30 -2.24 -10.75
C ILE A 20 -1.02 -1.37 -10.68
N GLY A 21 -0.70 -0.79 -9.51
CA GLY A 21 0.51 -0.02 -9.27
C GLY A 21 0.41 1.47 -9.63
N GLY A 22 -0.75 2.09 -9.42
CA GLY A 22 -0.98 3.49 -9.77
C GLY A 22 -0.10 4.47 -8.98
N PHE A 23 0.08 4.24 -7.68
CA PHE A 23 0.97 5.06 -6.85
C PHE A 23 2.42 4.92 -7.27
N THR A 24 2.87 3.69 -7.50
CA THR A 24 4.23 3.42 -7.98
C THR A 24 4.52 4.06 -9.34
N LEU A 25 3.55 4.09 -10.26
CA LEU A 25 3.70 4.86 -11.50
C LEU A 25 3.88 6.37 -11.21
N GLY A 26 3.10 6.92 -10.27
CA GLY A 26 3.25 8.30 -9.80
C GLY A 26 4.62 8.58 -9.16
N HIS A 27 5.13 7.64 -8.36
CA HIS A 27 6.47 7.71 -7.77
C HIS A 27 7.53 7.85 -8.85
N LEU A 28 7.50 7.00 -9.88
CA LEU A 28 8.43 7.05 -11.01
C LEU A 28 8.37 8.38 -11.78
N ILE A 29 7.17 8.93 -11.97
CA ILE A 29 6.98 10.23 -12.65
C ILE A 29 7.52 11.39 -11.78
N SER A 30 7.32 11.32 -10.46
CA SER A 30 7.74 12.37 -9.54
C SER A 30 9.25 12.37 -9.25
N GLY A 31 9.90 11.21 -9.35
CA GLY A 31 11.35 11.04 -9.11
C GLY A 31 11.81 11.10 -7.65
N GLY A 32 10.89 11.27 -6.68
CA GLY A 32 11.23 11.42 -5.25
C GLY A 32 11.05 10.16 -4.40
N PHE A 33 10.58 9.07 -4.98
CA PHE A 33 10.18 7.88 -4.23
C PHE A 33 10.61 6.60 -4.95
N GLU A 34 10.99 5.59 -4.17
CA GLU A 34 11.30 4.24 -4.62
C GLU A 34 10.31 3.28 -3.98
N THR A 35 9.48 2.61 -4.77
CA THR A 35 8.63 1.54 -4.24
C THR A 35 9.47 0.29 -3.98
N VAL A 36 9.57 -0.12 -2.71
CA VAL A 36 10.44 -1.24 -2.28
C VAL A 36 9.72 -2.59 -2.21
N ALA A 37 8.40 -2.58 -2.05
CA ALA A 37 7.56 -3.76 -2.12
C ALA A 37 6.10 -3.38 -2.37
N PHE A 38 5.35 -4.32 -2.92
CA PHE A 38 3.90 -4.26 -3.06
C PHE A 38 3.20 -5.17 -2.06
N CYS A 39 1.98 -4.82 -1.69
CA CYS A 39 1.02 -5.75 -1.09
C CYS A 39 -0.30 -5.72 -1.86
N GLU A 40 -0.71 -6.86 -2.43
CA GLU A 40 -1.96 -6.93 -3.21
C GLU A 40 -2.56 -8.33 -3.14
N ILE A 41 -3.85 -8.44 -2.79
CA ILE A 41 -4.54 -9.73 -2.61
C ILE A 41 -5.11 -10.28 -3.93
N ASN A 42 -5.41 -9.40 -4.89
CA ASN A 42 -6.01 -9.77 -6.16
C ASN A 42 -4.95 -10.31 -7.13
N HIS A 43 -5.06 -11.59 -7.50
CA HIS A 43 -4.11 -12.27 -8.39
C HIS A 43 -3.98 -11.61 -9.78
N TYR A 44 -5.05 -11.08 -10.36
CA TYR A 44 -4.98 -10.37 -11.64
C TYR A 44 -4.11 -9.10 -11.52
N CYS A 45 -4.32 -8.33 -10.45
CA CYS A 45 -3.48 -7.18 -10.15
C CYS A 45 -2.02 -7.57 -9.93
N GLN A 46 -1.74 -8.65 -9.20
CA GLN A 46 -0.38 -9.17 -9.03
C GLN A 46 0.28 -9.54 -10.37
N GLN A 47 -0.46 -10.15 -11.31
CA GLN A 47 0.06 -10.43 -12.66
C GLN A 47 0.44 -9.16 -13.40
N VAL A 48 -0.41 -8.12 -13.32
CA VAL A 48 -0.12 -6.81 -13.93
C VAL A 48 1.11 -6.15 -13.29
N LEU A 49 1.24 -6.22 -11.96
CA LEU A 49 2.40 -5.70 -11.23
C LEU A 49 3.69 -6.42 -11.63
N ASN A 50 3.68 -7.76 -11.71
CA ASN A 50 4.84 -8.54 -12.15
C ASN A 50 5.27 -8.21 -13.59
N LEU A 51 4.31 -7.90 -14.48
CA LEU A 51 4.61 -7.49 -15.86
C LEU A 51 5.22 -6.08 -15.92
N ARG A 52 4.74 -5.15 -15.10
CA ARG A 52 5.17 -3.73 -15.13
C ARG A 52 6.44 -3.47 -14.32
N PHE A 53 6.56 -4.15 -13.19
CA PHE A 53 7.57 -3.91 -12.15
C PHE A 53 8.18 -5.24 -11.67
N PRO A 54 8.80 -6.03 -12.57
CA PRO A 54 9.26 -7.40 -12.25
C PRO A 54 10.31 -7.48 -11.14
N GLN A 55 10.98 -6.37 -10.83
CA GLN A 55 12.04 -6.29 -9.82
C GLN A 55 11.52 -5.98 -8.41
N ILE A 56 10.24 -5.60 -8.27
CA ILE A 56 9.66 -5.22 -6.98
C ILE A 56 8.89 -6.41 -6.42
N PRO A 57 9.22 -6.90 -5.21
CA PRO A 57 8.56 -8.05 -4.63
C PRO A 57 7.09 -7.73 -4.26
N ILE A 58 6.25 -8.76 -4.30
CA ILE A 58 4.83 -8.68 -3.94
C ILE A 58 4.55 -9.61 -2.77
N ILE A 59 3.98 -9.07 -1.69
CA ILE A 59 3.41 -9.84 -0.58
C ILE A 59 1.90 -9.92 -0.80
N SER A 60 1.30 -11.11 -0.74
CA SER A 60 -0.09 -11.29 -1.16
C SER A 60 -1.11 -10.78 -0.15
N ASP A 61 -0.90 -11.02 1.14
CA ASP A 61 -1.83 -10.62 2.19
C ASP A 61 -1.23 -9.52 3.06
N ILE A 62 -2.04 -8.51 3.38
CA ILE A 62 -1.64 -7.41 4.26
C ILE A 62 -1.35 -7.91 5.69
N HIS A 63 -1.98 -9.01 6.11
CA HIS A 63 -1.70 -9.64 7.40
C HIS A 63 -0.32 -10.30 7.45
N ASP A 64 0.28 -10.57 6.29
CA ASP A 64 1.64 -11.11 6.19
C ASP A 64 2.71 -10.01 6.19
N ILE A 65 2.33 -8.73 6.25
CA ILE A 65 3.29 -7.61 6.33
C ILE A 65 3.88 -7.55 7.74
N THR A 66 5.03 -8.20 7.90
CA THR A 66 5.81 -8.28 9.13
C THR A 66 7.26 -7.89 8.83
N VAL A 67 8.05 -7.58 9.86
CA VAL A 67 9.47 -7.27 9.69
C VAL A 67 10.19 -8.46 9.03
N GLU A 68 9.86 -9.67 9.46
CA GLU A 68 10.45 -10.91 8.98
C GLU A 68 10.11 -11.20 7.52
N SER A 69 8.85 -10.99 7.11
CA SER A 69 8.43 -11.21 5.72
C SER A 69 9.04 -10.17 4.78
N LEU A 70 9.10 -8.90 5.19
CA LEU A 70 9.76 -7.82 4.45
C LEU A 70 11.26 -8.09 4.29
N CYS A 71 11.93 -8.48 5.37
CA CYS A 71 13.35 -8.85 5.33
C CYS A 71 13.59 -10.05 4.40
N ARG A 72 12.69 -11.03 4.37
CA ARG A 72 12.80 -12.21 3.47
C ARG A 72 12.76 -11.83 1.99
N VAL A 73 12.02 -10.79 1.64
CA VAL A 73 11.96 -10.27 0.26
C VAL A 73 13.00 -9.18 -0.02
N GLY A 74 13.93 -8.94 0.91
CA GLY A 74 15.05 -8.00 0.73
C GLY A 74 14.78 -6.56 1.17
N VAL A 75 13.61 -6.27 1.74
CA VAL A 75 13.28 -4.94 2.26
C VAL A 75 13.80 -4.79 3.69
N LYS A 76 14.72 -3.83 3.89
CA LYS A 76 15.35 -3.55 5.19
C LYS A 76 14.85 -2.29 5.86
N GLU A 77 14.45 -1.30 5.06
CA GLU A 77 14.10 0.05 5.50
C GLU A 77 12.90 0.54 4.70
N ILE A 78 12.03 1.29 5.38
CA ILE A 78 10.82 1.90 4.82
C ILE A 78 10.71 3.30 5.43
N ASP A 79 10.66 4.31 4.57
CA ASP A 79 10.50 5.72 4.97
C ASP A 79 9.03 6.15 4.97
N GLY A 80 8.20 5.46 4.19
CA GLY A 80 6.78 5.76 4.09
C GLY A 80 5.94 4.56 3.69
N ILE A 81 4.66 4.61 4.04
CA ILE A 81 3.66 3.64 3.60
C ILE A 81 2.58 4.42 2.85
N ILE A 82 2.24 3.94 1.66
CA ILE A 82 1.06 4.41 0.93
C ILE A 82 0.07 3.24 0.81
N ALA A 83 -1.21 3.53 0.93
CA ALA A 83 -2.22 2.48 0.90
C ALA A 83 -3.49 2.94 0.17
N GLY A 84 -3.89 2.16 -0.84
CA GLY A 84 -5.19 2.28 -1.50
C GLY A 84 -6.24 1.41 -0.80
N LEU A 85 -6.45 1.61 0.50
CA LEU A 85 -7.33 0.72 1.28
C LEU A 85 -8.73 0.67 0.65
N PRO A 86 -9.34 -0.53 0.55
CA PRO A 86 -10.67 -0.65 -0.03
C PRO A 86 -11.64 0.22 0.77
N CYS A 87 -12.43 1.01 0.04
CA CYS A 87 -13.56 1.72 0.64
C CYS A 87 -14.38 0.69 1.44
N PRO A 88 -14.66 0.92 2.74
CA PRO A 88 -15.45 -0.01 3.54
C PRO A 88 -16.73 -0.39 2.78
N PRO A 89 -17.26 -1.62 2.89
CA PRO A 89 -18.50 -2.01 2.23
C PRO A 89 -19.68 -1.38 2.96
N LYS A 90 -19.76 -0.05 2.89
CA LYS A 90 -20.95 0.75 3.11
C LYS A 90 -20.85 1.89 2.12
N GLN A 91 -21.48 1.67 0.97
CA GLN A 91 -22.09 2.76 0.24
C GLN A 91 -22.99 3.52 1.23
N PHE A 92 -22.46 4.60 1.82
CA PHE A 92 -23.28 5.78 2.07
C PHE A 92 -23.29 6.61 0.79
N ALA A 93 -23.60 5.97 -0.34
CA ALA A 93 -24.37 6.66 -1.36
C ALA A 93 -25.78 6.80 -0.80
N ILE A 94 -25.95 7.79 0.07
CA ILE A 94 -27.26 8.21 0.52
C ILE A 94 -27.98 8.78 -0.70
N ARG A 95 -28.73 7.94 -1.40
CA ARG A 95 -30.00 8.37 -2.00
C ARG A 95 -31.02 8.25 -0.87
N ASN A 96 -31.33 9.39 -0.25
CA ASN A 96 -32.22 9.59 0.91
C ASN A 96 -31.67 9.14 2.27
N SER A 97 -31.32 10.12 3.09
CA SER A 97 -30.77 9.97 4.44
C SER A 97 -31.84 9.48 5.38
N GLN A 98 -31.86 8.17 5.65
CA GLN A 98 -32.40 7.66 6.90
C GLN A 98 -31.76 6.34 7.29
N LEU A 99 -31.15 6.37 8.48
CA LEU A 99 -30.98 5.26 9.43
C LEU A 99 -29.73 4.36 9.34
N LEU A 100 -28.81 4.73 10.24
CA LEU A 100 -28.39 3.95 11.41
C LEU A 100 -27.26 2.92 11.24
N ILE A 101 -26.08 3.40 11.59
CA ILE A 101 -24.97 2.76 12.31
C ILE A 101 -25.27 1.32 12.78
N ARG A 102 -24.45 0.38 12.29
CA ARG A 102 -24.06 -0.82 13.04
C ARG A 102 -22.64 -1.21 12.67
N SER A 103 -21.70 -0.88 13.55
CA SER A 103 -20.41 -1.56 13.66
C SER A 103 -20.65 -2.88 14.39
N LYS A 104 -20.39 -4.03 13.77
CA LYS A 104 -20.16 -5.25 14.54
C LYS A 104 -18.67 -5.31 14.83
N ARG A 105 -18.32 -4.89 16.04
CA ARG A 105 -17.03 -5.14 16.69
C ARG A 105 -17.17 -6.49 17.42
N HIS A 106 -16.11 -7.29 17.34
CA HIS A 106 -15.76 -8.44 18.16
C HIS A 106 -16.61 -8.70 19.41
N GLU A 107 -17.14 -9.91 19.51
CA GLU A 107 -17.22 -10.64 20.79
C GLU A 107 -16.54 -12.00 20.60
N SER A 108 -15.28 -12.07 21.04
CA SER A 108 -14.68 -13.28 21.55
C SER A 108 -14.23 -12.93 22.95
N LYS A 109 -14.85 -13.54 23.96
CA LYS A 109 -14.26 -13.73 25.28
C LYS A 109 -14.88 -14.98 25.90
N TYR A 110 -13.96 -15.80 26.39
CA TYR A 110 -14.07 -16.75 27.49
C TYR A 110 -15.05 -16.31 28.59
#